data_AF-A0A6N2EAX4-F1
#
_entry.id   AF-A0A6N2EAX4-F1
#
_cell.length_a   1.000
_cell.length_b   1.000
_cell.length_c   1.000
_cell.angle_alpha   90.00
_cell.angle_beta   90.00
_cell.angle_gamma   90.00
#
_symmetry.space_group_name_H-M   'P 1'
#
loop_
_entity.id
_entity.type
_entity.pdbx_description
1 polymer ?
#
loop_
_entity_poly.entity_id
_entity_poly.type
_entity_poly.pdbx_seq_one_letter_code
_entity_poly.pdbx_strand_id
1 'polypeptide(L)'
;MARYWTRPRIVFVVWAAVQLVGWLTTHFLFMDFRANWIWLVLSVVAFVPMIRYMPWRNRKLRNILLLWLITVGVGMVFSFLPFEVPALGILAAYLGVFWLLLMGVAFLINAIWWTPGLFIIGGIVQIVAGLLPLIFIDLLYYQYLIAAVAGTGAMLILLPNRPLRKPAHAARAA
;
A
#
# COMPACT_ATOMS: atom_id res chain seq x y z
N MET A 1 -19.73 15.67 14.50
CA MET A 1 -18.49 15.39 13.73
C MET A 1 -18.07 13.90 13.71
N ALA A 2 -18.96 12.92 13.98
CA ALA A 2 -18.60 11.49 13.99
C ALA A 2 -18.71 10.76 12.62
N ARG A 3 -19.45 11.32 11.65
CA ARG A 3 -19.70 10.67 10.33
C ARG A 3 -18.50 10.63 9.37
N TYR A 4 -17.42 11.36 9.64
CA TYR A 4 -16.21 11.35 8.80
C TYR A 4 -15.26 10.18 9.10
N TRP A 5 -15.47 9.44 10.20
CA TRP A 5 -14.49 8.48 10.73
C TRP A 5 -14.69 7.02 10.27
N THR A 6 -15.82 6.66 9.67
CA THR A 6 -16.07 5.32 9.10
C THR A 6 -15.60 5.20 7.64
N ARG A 7 -15.57 6.30 6.90
CA ARG A 7 -15.26 6.33 5.45
C ARG A 7 -13.78 6.06 5.11
N PRO A 8 -12.79 6.54 5.89
CA PRO A 8 -11.38 6.19 5.71
C PRO A 8 -11.09 4.69 5.87
N ARG A 9 -11.83 4.00 6.75
CA ARG A 9 -11.60 2.57 7.00
C ARG A 9 -11.88 1.72 5.76
N ILE A 10 -12.92 2.08 4.99
CA ILE A 10 -13.26 1.38 3.75
C ILE A 10 -12.09 1.42 2.77
N VAL A 11 -11.39 2.56 2.66
CA VAL A 11 -10.21 2.68 1.80
C VAL A 11 -9.15 1.66 2.20
N PHE A 12 -8.78 1.61 3.49
CA PHE A 12 -7.73 0.71 3.96
C PHE A 12 -8.14 -0.77 3.87
N VAL A 13 -9.41 -1.10 4.14
CA VAL A 13 -9.91 -2.48 3.99
C VAL A 13 -9.88 -2.92 2.53
N VAL A 14 -10.34 -2.08 1.60
CA VAL A 14 -10.31 -2.40 0.17
C VAL A 14 -8.87 -2.56 -0.32
N TRP A 15 -7.97 -1.66 0.06
CA TRP A 15 -6.55 -1.80 -0.27
C TRP A 15 -5.91 -3.04 0.36
N ALA A 16 -6.24 -3.38 1.61
CA ALA A 16 -5.75 -4.61 2.24
C ALA A 16 -6.20 -5.86 1.46
N ALA A 17 -7.48 -5.92 1.08
CA ALA A 17 -8.01 -7.04 0.29
C ALA A 17 -7.36 -7.12 -1.10
N VAL A 18 -7.22 -5.98 -1.78
CA VAL A 18 -6.56 -5.90 -3.09
C VAL A 18 -5.10 -6.33 -3.00
N GLN A 19 -4.36 -5.88 -1.99
CA GLN A 19 -2.98 -6.31 -1.79
C GLN A 19 -2.90 -7.81 -1.53
N LEU A 20 -3.72 -8.35 -0.62
CA LEU A 20 -3.72 -9.78 -0.34
C LEU A 20 -3.99 -10.61 -1.60
N VAL A 21 -5.06 -10.29 -2.32
CA VAL A 21 -5.44 -11.02 -3.54
C VAL A 21 -4.38 -10.86 -4.64
N GLY A 22 -3.91 -9.63 -4.88
CA GLY A 22 -2.91 -9.35 -5.90
C GLY A 22 -1.60 -10.09 -5.63
N TRP A 23 -1.08 -10.04 -4.40
CA TRP A 23 0.17 -10.68 -4.04
C TRP A 23 0.09 -12.20 -4.07
N LEU A 24 -1.01 -12.79 -3.58
CA LEU A 24 -1.23 -14.23 -3.69
C LEU A 24 -1.34 -14.67 -5.15
N THR A 25 -2.04 -13.89 -5.97
CA THR A 25 -2.17 -14.17 -7.41
C THR A 25 -0.80 -14.13 -8.09
N THR A 26 0.03 -13.13 -7.81
CA THR A 26 1.40 -13.06 -8.35
C THR A 26 2.29 -14.20 -7.86
N HIS A 27 2.11 -14.65 -6.61
CA HIS A 27 2.86 -15.79 -6.08
C HIS A 27 2.55 -17.08 -6.84
N PHE A 28 1.26 -17.39 -7.07
CA PHE A 28 0.86 -18.61 -7.76
C PHE A 28 1.03 -18.55 -9.29
N LEU A 29 0.99 -17.36 -9.87
CA LEU A 29 1.27 -17.13 -11.28
C LEU A 29 2.76 -16.78 -11.54
N PHE A 30 3.66 -17.07 -10.59
CA PHE A 30 5.08 -16.67 -10.55
C PHE A 30 5.69 -16.28 -11.91
N MET A 31 6.05 -14.99 -12.07
CA MET A 31 6.64 -14.41 -13.29
C MET A 31 5.75 -14.44 -14.56
N ASP A 32 4.44 -14.68 -14.46
CA ASP A 32 3.52 -14.53 -15.59
C ASP A 32 3.08 -13.06 -15.76
N PHE A 33 3.27 -12.52 -16.96
CA PHE A 33 2.87 -11.15 -17.33
C PHE A 33 1.37 -10.88 -17.06
N ARG A 34 0.52 -11.91 -17.07
CA ARG A 34 -0.92 -11.82 -16.76
C ARG A 34 -1.17 -11.31 -15.35
N ALA A 35 -0.26 -11.54 -14.41
CA ALA A 35 -0.37 -11.02 -13.06
C ALA A 35 -0.40 -9.47 -13.05
N ASN A 36 0.33 -8.81 -13.96
CA ASN A 36 0.33 -7.35 -14.08
C ASN A 36 -1.06 -6.82 -14.51
N TRP A 37 -1.75 -7.49 -15.41
CA TRP A 37 -3.10 -7.11 -15.81
C TRP A 37 -4.10 -7.23 -14.66
N ILE A 38 -3.95 -8.27 -13.83
CA ILE A 38 -4.77 -8.44 -12.62
C ILE A 38 -4.50 -7.28 -11.65
N TRP A 39 -3.23 -6.93 -11.42
CA TRP A 39 -2.85 -5.78 -10.60
C TRP A 39 -3.42 -4.47 -11.10
N LEU A 40 -3.46 -4.25 -12.43
CA LEU A 40 -4.05 -3.06 -13.02
C LEU A 40 -5.54 -2.95 -12.67
N VAL A 41 -6.30 -4.02 -12.87
CA VAL A 41 -7.74 -4.06 -12.57
C VAL A 41 -7.98 -3.86 -11.07
N LEU A 42 -7.25 -4.59 -10.22
CA LEU A 42 -7.37 -4.46 -8.77
C LEU A 42 -7.03 -3.05 -8.28
N SER A 43 -6.00 -2.41 -8.85
CA SER A 43 -5.63 -1.03 -8.52
C SER A 43 -6.74 -0.04 -8.86
N VAL A 44 -7.36 -0.18 -10.03
CA VAL A 44 -8.51 0.65 -10.43
C VAL A 44 -9.64 0.52 -9.41
N VAL A 45 -9.98 -0.71 -9.02
CA VAL A 45 -11.01 -0.98 -7.99
C VAL A 45 -10.63 -0.33 -6.65
N ALA A 46 -9.36 -0.41 -6.24
CA ALA A 46 -8.89 0.17 -4.98
C ALA A 46 -8.91 1.70 -4.96
N PHE A 47 -8.75 2.36 -6.13
CA PHE A 47 -8.83 3.82 -6.23
C PHE A 47 -10.26 4.37 -6.18
N VAL A 48 -11.29 3.58 -6.55
CA VAL A 48 -12.70 4.02 -6.47
C VAL A 48 -13.08 4.58 -5.08
N PRO A 49 -12.86 3.86 -3.97
CA PRO A 49 -13.15 4.41 -2.64
C PRO A 49 -12.23 5.57 -2.27
N MET A 50 -10.97 5.61 -2.72
CA MET A 50 -10.08 6.76 -2.46
C MET A 50 -10.65 8.04 -3.09
N ILE A 51 -11.00 8.00 -4.37
CA ILE A 51 -11.57 9.15 -5.08
C ILE A 51 -12.90 9.57 -4.45
N ARG A 52 -13.74 8.61 -4.06
CA ARG A 52 -15.05 8.88 -3.45
C ARG A 52 -14.95 9.49 -2.04
N TYR A 53 -13.95 9.09 -1.24
CA TYR A 53 -13.88 9.44 0.18
C TYR A 53 -12.77 10.43 0.54
N MET A 54 -11.84 10.74 -0.37
CA MET A 54 -10.79 11.74 -0.19
C MET A 54 -11.14 13.04 -0.94
N PRO A 55 -11.75 14.04 -0.28
CA PRO A 55 -12.17 15.27 -0.94
C PRO A 55 -10.98 16.05 -1.51
N TRP A 56 -11.07 16.37 -2.80
CA TRP A 56 -10.05 17.12 -3.56
C TRP A 56 -9.77 18.53 -3.01
N ARG A 57 -10.73 19.12 -2.29
CA ARG A 57 -10.59 20.43 -1.64
C ARG A 57 -9.62 20.40 -0.45
N ASN A 58 -9.42 19.24 0.19
CA ASN A 58 -8.48 19.12 1.29
C ASN A 58 -7.07 18.81 0.74
N ARG A 59 -6.15 19.77 0.85
CA ARG A 59 -4.78 19.64 0.35
C ARG A 59 -4.07 18.40 0.88
N LYS A 60 -4.27 18.03 2.16
CA LYS A 60 -3.64 16.83 2.74
C LYS A 60 -4.14 15.56 2.08
N LEU A 61 -5.46 15.38 1.99
CA LEU A 61 -6.06 14.18 1.39
C LEU A 61 -5.80 14.08 -0.12
N ARG A 62 -5.77 15.23 -0.81
CA ARG A 62 -5.36 15.30 -2.21
C ARG A 62 -3.91 14.84 -2.41
N ASN A 63 -2.99 15.29 -1.57
CA ASN A 63 -1.58 14.87 -1.65
C ASN A 63 -1.43 13.36 -1.44
N ILE A 64 -2.19 12.78 -0.50
CA ILE A 64 -2.19 11.33 -0.24
C ILE A 64 -2.72 10.56 -1.45
N LEU A 65 -3.84 11.00 -2.04
CA LEU A 65 -4.38 10.41 -3.27
C LEU A 65 -3.36 10.46 -4.41
N LEU A 66 -2.76 11.63 -4.65
CA LEU A 66 -1.77 11.82 -5.72
C LEU A 66 -0.51 10.99 -5.49
N LEU A 67 0.00 10.93 -4.26
CA LEU A 67 1.13 10.09 -3.91
C LEU A 67 0.85 8.64 -4.28
N TRP A 68 -0.27 8.08 -3.84
CA TRP A 68 -0.62 6.69 -4.15
C TRP A 68 -0.85 6.46 -5.64
N LEU A 69 -1.48 7.41 -6.34
CA LEU A 69 -1.67 7.32 -7.80
C LEU A 69 -0.32 7.27 -8.52
N ILE A 70 0.62 8.13 -8.13
CA ILE A 70 1.98 8.16 -8.70
C ILE A 70 2.72 6.87 -8.34
N THR A 71 2.70 6.46 -7.07
CA THR A 71 3.34 5.24 -6.58
C THR A 71 2.87 4.02 -7.37
N VAL A 72 1.55 3.84 -7.51
CA VAL A 72 1.01 2.71 -8.26
C VAL A 72 1.31 2.84 -9.75
N GLY A 73 1.15 4.03 -10.35
CA GLY A 73 1.45 4.25 -11.76
C GLY A 73 2.91 3.91 -12.11
N VAL A 74 3.85 4.41 -11.31
CA VAL A 74 5.28 4.08 -11.43
C VAL A 74 5.49 2.58 -11.25
N GLY A 75 4.94 1.99 -10.19
CA GLY A 75 5.08 0.57 -9.92
C GLY A 75 4.58 -0.31 -11.06
N MET A 76 3.44 0.06 -11.67
CA MET A 76 2.87 -0.64 -12.82
C MET A 76 3.79 -0.55 -14.04
N VAL A 77 4.30 0.65 -14.39
CA VAL A 77 5.23 0.82 -15.51
C VAL A 77 6.46 -0.09 -15.34
N PHE A 78 7.08 -0.05 -14.16
CA PHE A 78 8.24 -0.89 -13.86
C PHE A 78 7.90 -2.39 -13.76
N SER A 79 6.64 -2.75 -13.55
CA SER A 79 6.20 -4.15 -13.57
C SER A 79 6.04 -4.70 -14.98
N PHE A 80 5.67 -3.86 -15.96
CA PHE A 80 5.57 -4.27 -17.37
C PHE A 80 6.93 -4.26 -18.08
N LEU A 81 7.81 -3.31 -17.77
CA LEU A 81 9.10 -3.13 -18.45
C LEU A 81 9.95 -4.42 -18.59
N PRO A 82 10.13 -5.27 -17.56
CA PRO A 82 10.92 -6.50 -17.66
C PRO A 82 10.39 -7.51 -18.68
N PHE A 83 9.10 -7.45 -19.01
CA PHE A 83 8.45 -8.38 -19.95
C PHE A 83 8.47 -7.86 -21.39
N GLU A 84 8.54 -6.55 -21.58
CA GLU A 84 8.57 -5.90 -22.89
C GLU A 84 10.00 -5.68 -23.41
N VAL A 85 10.98 -5.54 -22.51
CA VAL A 85 12.37 -5.23 -22.85
C VAL A 85 13.27 -6.40 -22.46
N PRO A 86 13.81 -7.17 -23.43
CA PRO A 86 14.61 -8.37 -23.13
C PRO A 86 15.81 -8.11 -22.21
N ALA A 87 16.48 -6.96 -22.34
CA ALA A 87 17.61 -6.57 -21.50
C ALA A 87 17.24 -6.40 -20.02
N LEU A 88 15.95 -6.20 -19.71
CA LEU A 88 15.44 -6.02 -18.35
C LEU A 88 14.81 -7.29 -17.76
N GLY A 89 14.80 -8.41 -18.49
CA GLY A 89 14.09 -9.62 -18.07
C GLY A 89 14.51 -10.16 -16.70
N ILE A 90 15.79 -9.99 -16.33
CA ILE A 90 16.30 -10.39 -15.00
C ILE A 90 15.63 -9.64 -13.84
N LEU A 91 15.13 -8.42 -14.08
CA LEU A 91 14.48 -7.61 -13.06
C LEU A 91 13.09 -8.16 -12.67
N ALA A 92 12.47 -9.01 -13.52
CA ALA A 92 11.21 -9.67 -13.20
C ALA A 92 11.32 -10.52 -11.91
N ALA A 93 12.53 -11.03 -11.61
CA ALA A 93 12.82 -11.79 -10.40
C ALA A 93 12.83 -10.96 -9.11
N TYR A 94 12.72 -9.64 -9.19
CA TYR A 94 12.83 -8.73 -8.05
C TYR A 94 11.61 -7.81 -7.91
N LEU A 95 10.49 -8.10 -8.61
CA LEU A 95 9.33 -7.22 -8.61
C LEU A 95 8.67 -7.09 -7.23
N GLY A 96 8.59 -8.16 -6.44
CA GLY A 96 8.06 -8.10 -5.07
C GLY A 96 8.92 -7.26 -4.14
N VAL A 97 10.25 -7.38 -4.26
CA VAL A 97 11.22 -6.53 -3.55
C VAL A 97 11.02 -5.07 -3.93
N PHE A 98 11.00 -4.78 -5.23
CA PHE A 98 10.81 -3.42 -5.75
C PHE A 98 9.52 -2.78 -5.21
N TRP A 99 8.39 -3.51 -5.27
CA TRP A 99 7.12 -2.99 -4.78
C TRP A 99 7.11 -2.74 -3.28
N LEU A 100 7.72 -3.63 -2.48
CA LEU A 100 7.83 -3.43 -1.03
C LEU A 100 8.63 -2.18 -0.68
N LEU A 101 9.75 -1.95 -1.38
CA LEU A 101 10.54 -0.73 -1.20
C LEU A 101 9.75 0.52 -1.62
N LEU A 102 9.09 0.46 -2.78
CA LEU A 102 8.32 1.58 -3.32
C LEU A 102 7.13 1.94 -2.40
N MET A 103 6.37 0.95 -1.94
CA MET A 103 5.27 1.16 -0.99
C MET A 103 5.80 1.62 0.37
N GLY A 104 6.93 1.09 0.82
CA GLY A 104 7.60 1.53 2.05
C GLY A 104 7.91 3.02 2.03
N VAL A 105 8.52 3.52 0.95
CA VAL A 105 8.78 4.95 0.73
C VAL A 105 7.48 5.75 0.72
N ALA A 106 6.44 5.29 0.01
CA ALA A 106 5.14 5.97 -0.02
C ALA A 106 4.49 6.06 1.38
N PHE A 107 4.64 5.01 2.20
CA PHE A 107 4.19 5.04 3.59
C PHE A 107 4.95 6.09 4.41
N LEU A 108 6.28 6.15 4.30
CA LEU A 108 7.09 7.14 4.99
C LEU A 108 6.73 8.58 4.58
N ILE A 109 6.49 8.83 3.30
CA ILE A 109 6.05 10.15 2.81
C ILE A 109 4.64 10.47 3.34
N ASN A 110 3.71 9.50 3.37
CA ASN A 110 2.37 9.70 3.92
C ASN A 110 2.37 10.10 5.40
N ALA A 111 3.38 9.70 6.17
CA ALA A 111 3.53 10.06 7.57
C ALA A 111 3.59 11.59 7.80
N ILE A 112 4.00 12.36 6.78
CA ILE A 112 4.03 13.83 6.81
C ILE A 112 2.62 14.42 6.97
N TRP A 113 1.59 13.75 6.43
CA TRP A 113 0.24 14.31 6.33
C TRP A 113 -0.80 13.59 7.19
N TRP A 114 -0.59 12.32 7.56
CA TRP A 114 -1.57 11.52 8.29
C TRP A 114 -0.91 10.52 9.26
N THR A 115 -1.33 10.50 10.53
CA THR A 115 -1.01 9.47 11.54
C THR A 115 0.45 8.98 11.49
N PRO A 116 1.42 9.86 11.81
CA PRO A 116 2.83 9.65 11.49
C PRO A 116 3.38 8.33 12.02
N GLY A 117 3.08 7.97 13.28
CA GLY A 117 3.62 6.75 13.89
C GLY A 117 3.25 5.47 13.13
N LEU A 118 1.98 5.31 12.75
CA LEU A 118 1.52 4.07 12.08
C LEU A 118 2.05 3.97 10.64
N PHE A 119 2.12 5.10 9.93
CA PHE A 119 2.70 5.14 8.59
C PHE A 119 4.21 4.91 8.61
N ILE A 120 4.93 5.41 9.63
CA ILE A 120 6.35 5.12 9.82
C ILE A 120 6.56 3.63 10.07
N ILE A 121 5.79 3.03 10.99
CA ILE A 121 5.87 1.59 11.27
C ILE A 121 5.59 0.78 9.99
N GLY A 122 4.50 1.07 9.28
CA GLY A 122 4.16 0.38 8.04
C GLY A 122 5.21 0.57 6.93
N GLY A 123 5.84 1.74 6.87
CA GLY A 123 6.93 2.03 5.92
C GLY A 123 8.19 1.23 6.22
N ILE A 124 8.63 1.25 7.49
CA ILE A 124 9.81 0.49 7.95
C ILE A 124 9.58 -1.02 7.74
N VAL A 125 8.42 -1.54 8.13
CA VAL A 125 8.08 -2.97 7.97
C VAL A 125 8.18 -3.38 6.50
N GLN A 126 7.64 -2.58 5.58
CA GLN A 126 7.73 -2.89 4.15
C GLN A 126 9.14 -2.79 3.60
N ILE A 127 9.93 -1.79 4.01
CA ILE A 127 11.34 -1.69 3.58
C ILE A 127 12.14 -2.90 4.08
N VAL A 128 12.03 -3.23 5.36
CA VAL A 128 12.71 -4.39 5.94
C VAL A 128 12.28 -5.68 5.25
N ALA A 129 10.97 -5.86 5.01
CA ALA A 129 10.43 -7.00 4.30
C ALA A 129 10.92 -7.08 2.84
N GLY A 130 11.10 -5.94 2.16
CA GLY A 130 11.65 -5.87 0.81
C GLY A 130 13.14 -6.15 0.75
N LEU A 131 13.91 -5.75 1.76
CA LEU A 131 15.35 -6.04 1.84
C LEU A 131 15.64 -7.49 2.25
N LEU A 132 14.73 -8.14 2.98
CA LEU A 132 14.95 -9.48 3.51
C LEU A 132 15.29 -10.53 2.42
N PRO A 133 14.60 -10.59 1.27
CA PRO A 133 14.98 -11.47 0.16
C PRO A 133 16.33 -11.18 -0.48
N LEU A 134 16.87 -9.96 -0.33
CA LEU A 134 18.20 -9.61 -0.85
C LEU A 134 19.31 -10.12 0.08
N ILE A 135 19.02 -10.28 1.37
CA ILE A 135 19.95 -10.80 2.37
C ILE A 135 19.91 -12.33 2.39
N PHE A 136 18.70 -12.90 2.31
CA PHE A 136 18.47 -14.34 2.31
C PHE A 136 17.89 -14.75 0.96
N ILE A 137 18.76 -15.19 0.05
CA ILE A 137 18.41 -15.40 -1.36
C ILE A 137 17.28 -16.43 -1.55
N ASP A 138 17.17 -17.41 -0.67
CA ASP A 138 16.10 -18.42 -0.69
C ASP A 138 14.70 -17.79 -0.48
N LEU A 139 14.64 -16.59 0.10
CA LEU A 139 13.39 -15.85 0.29
C LEU A 139 12.95 -15.08 -0.96
N LEU A 140 13.76 -14.99 -2.02
CA LEU A 140 13.32 -14.40 -3.30
C LEU A 140 12.12 -15.15 -3.89
N TYR A 141 12.08 -16.47 -3.74
CA TYR A 141 10.91 -17.25 -4.16
C TYR A 141 9.64 -16.85 -3.39
N TYR A 142 9.80 -16.53 -2.10
CA TYR A 142 8.72 -16.16 -1.19
C TYR A 142 8.43 -14.65 -1.16
N GLN A 143 9.10 -13.83 -1.98
CA GLN A 143 8.99 -12.37 -1.94
C GLN A 143 7.54 -11.86 -2.06
N TYR A 144 6.70 -12.54 -2.86
CA TYR A 144 5.30 -12.16 -3.04
C TYR A 144 4.44 -12.54 -1.84
N LEU A 145 4.75 -13.63 -1.14
CA LEU A 145 4.09 -13.96 0.14
C LEU A 145 4.50 -13.00 1.24
N ILE A 146 5.78 -12.63 1.29
CA ILE A 146 6.29 -11.59 2.17
C ILE A 146 5.57 -10.27 1.89
N ALA A 147 5.38 -9.92 0.61
CA ALA A 147 4.63 -8.74 0.19
C ALA A 147 3.15 -8.81 0.58
N ALA A 148 2.52 -9.98 0.45
CA ALA A 148 1.15 -10.21 0.90
C ALA A 148 1.00 -9.90 2.40
N VAL A 149 1.90 -10.43 3.24
CA VAL A 149 1.85 -10.23 4.69
C VAL A 149 2.17 -8.78 5.06
N ALA A 150 3.30 -8.25 4.57
CA ALA A 150 3.77 -6.91 4.94
C ALA A 150 2.86 -5.81 4.41
N GLY A 151 2.45 -5.90 3.13
CA GLY A 151 1.59 -4.93 2.48
C GLY A 151 0.17 -4.93 3.06
N THR A 152 -0.44 -6.11 3.23
CA THR A 152 -1.76 -6.23 3.87
C THR A 152 -1.71 -5.79 5.33
N GLY A 153 -0.71 -6.24 6.09
CA GLY A 153 -0.52 -5.85 7.48
C GLY A 153 -0.37 -4.35 7.66
N ALA A 154 0.40 -3.69 6.79
CA ALA A 154 0.58 -2.24 6.79
C ALA A 154 -0.72 -1.47 6.47
N MET A 155 -1.66 -2.06 5.74
CA MET A 155 -2.99 -1.48 5.55
C MET A 155 -3.91 -1.72 6.75
N LEU A 156 -3.86 -2.93 7.33
CA LEU A 156 -4.71 -3.30 8.46
C LEU A 156 -4.34 -2.55 9.75
N ILE A 157 -3.06 -2.26 9.99
CA ILE A 157 -2.62 -1.47 11.15
C ILE A 157 -3.18 -0.04 11.13
N LEU A 158 -3.63 0.47 9.97
CA LEU A 158 -4.24 1.79 9.83
C LEU A 158 -5.76 1.80 10.15
N LEU A 159 -6.39 0.63 10.32
CA LEU A 159 -7.81 0.50 10.67
C LEU A 159 -8.16 1.01 12.07
N PRO A 160 -7.37 0.76 13.14
CA PRO A 160 -7.67 1.16 14.50
C PRO A 160 -7.35 2.64 14.77
N ASN A 161 -7.76 3.56 13.88
CA ASN A 161 -7.83 4.96 14.25
C ASN A 161 -9.04 5.15 15.19
N ARG A 162 -8.77 5.12 16.50
CA ARG A 162 -9.74 5.43 17.55
C ARG A 162 -10.42 6.77 17.22
N PRO A 163 -11.73 6.94 17.49
CA PRO A 163 -12.27 8.29 17.57
C PRO A 163 -11.44 9.02 18.63
N LEU A 164 -10.88 10.18 18.29
CA LEU A 164 -10.32 11.09 19.29
C LEU A 164 -11.40 11.24 20.37
N ARG A 165 -11.15 10.68 21.57
CA ARG A 165 -11.99 10.96 22.74
C ARG A 165 -12.07 12.49 22.81
N LYS A 166 -13.29 13.03 22.83
CA LYS A 166 -13.48 14.45 23.14
C LYS A 166 -12.64 14.73 24.41
N PRO A 167 -11.82 15.79 24.45
CA PRO A 167 -11.21 16.19 25.70
C PRO A 167 -12.34 16.38 26.71
N ALA A 168 -12.24 15.66 27.83
CA ALA A 168 -13.18 15.72 28.94
C ALA A 168 -13.01 17.07 29.66
N HIS A 169 -13.43 18.16 29.02
CA HIS A 169 -13.46 19.49 29.61
C HIS A 169 -14.87 20.07 29.75
N ALA A 170 -15.91 19.25 29.58
CA ALA A 170 -17.30 19.68 29.74
C ALA A 170 -18.03 18.95 30.90
N ALA A 171 -17.31 18.50 31.92
CA ALA A 171 -17.91 17.82 33.09
C ALA A 171 -17.43 18.42 34.44
N ARG A 172 -16.96 19.67 34.43
CA ARG A 172 -16.67 20.45 35.65
C ARG A 172 -17.36 21.83 35.66
N ALA A 173 -18.48 21.94 34.96
CA ALA A 173 -19.36 23.10 35.01
C ALA A 173 -20.81 22.62 34.94
N ALA A 174 -21.24 21.92 35.98
CA ALA A 174 -22.63 21.68 36.35
C ALA A 174 -22.67 21.48 37.87
#